data_AF-A0AAD0HS80-F1
#
_entry.id   AF-A0AAD0HS80-F1
#
_cell.length_a   1.000
_cell.length_b   1.000
_cell.length_c   1.000
_cell.angle_alpha   90.00
_cell.angle_beta   90.00
_cell.angle_gamma   90.00
#
_symmetry.space_group_name_H-M   'P 1'
#
loop_
_entity.id
_entity.type
_entity.pdbx_description
1 polymer ?
#
loop_
_entity_poly.entity_id
_entity_poly.type
_entity_poly.pdbx_seq_one_letter_code
_entity_poly.pdbx_strand_id
1 'polypeptide(L)'
;MKKILLFITGICLSAIVISSLVACTTNDYDKNDIEQPEINNEPIDLKSLDLITKVVLSSDEELNEKLILKKFIFLNKEINIDWNELTVIKNEEYFLTSLKENIYIGFVQIEIKQKTNINIFDPNIYLKLAEENPDTIIYNFKNNNPILENANLICEKNNNTWKILAKTSDENYDGYLILKVFIVKDIQEVIEQKEFKVTTLNTHEILVLKLIRNSYPELNNIKMSAIKLDKSLWSIIIDSNEVFYYGECIIELYI
;
A
#
# COMPACT_ATOMS: atom_id res chain seq x y z
N MET A 1 19.56 -10.34 -75.92
CA MET A 1 20.79 -10.93 -75.35
C MET A 1 21.48 -9.90 -74.47
N LYS A 2 21.49 -10.11 -73.15
CA LYS A 2 22.62 -9.93 -72.21
C LYS A 2 22.05 -10.00 -70.79
N LYS A 3 22.34 -11.12 -70.13
CA LYS A 3 22.27 -11.31 -68.67
C LYS A 3 23.45 -10.56 -68.02
N ILE A 4 23.31 -10.22 -66.73
CA ILE A 4 24.30 -10.01 -65.64
C ILE A 4 23.61 -9.03 -64.67
N LEU A 5 23.05 -9.38 -63.50
CA LEU A 5 23.43 -10.23 -62.36
C LEU A 5 24.47 -9.59 -61.40
N LEU A 6 24.00 -9.33 -60.17
CA LEU A 6 24.68 -9.03 -58.90
C LEU A 6 25.43 -7.67 -58.76
N PHE A 7 25.48 -7.02 -57.59
CA PHE A 7 25.54 -7.57 -56.22
C PHE A 7 24.68 -6.79 -55.21
N ILE A 8 24.03 -7.56 -54.33
CA ILE A 8 23.49 -7.11 -53.05
C ILE A 8 24.62 -7.09 -52.02
N THR A 9 24.76 -5.97 -51.32
CA THR A 9 25.36 -5.84 -49.98
C THR A 9 24.49 -4.80 -49.27
N GLY A 10 23.65 -5.16 -48.31
CA GLY A 10 24.01 -5.19 -46.88
C GLY A 10 24.52 -3.81 -46.44
N ILE A 11 23.80 -2.99 -45.66
CA ILE A 11 23.44 -3.21 -44.24
C ILE A 11 22.28 -2.27 -43.84
N CYS A 12 21.45 -2.76 -42.90
CA CYS A 12 20.40 -2.10 -42.13
C CYS A 12 20.65 -0.64 -41.73
N LEU A 13 19.62 0.22 -41.76
CA LEU A 13 18.70 0.46 -40.63
C LEU A 13 17.75 1.61 -41.00
N SER A 14 16.54 1.47 -40.50
CA SER A 14 15.38 2.35 -40.59
C SER A 14 15.65 3.81 -40.22
N ALA A 15 15.24 4.74 -41.08
CA ALA A 15 14.83 6.09 -40.70
C ALA A 15 13.61 6.50 -41.53
N ILE A 16 12.60 6.97 -40.80
CA ILE A 16 11.26 7.33 -41.22
C ILE A 16 11.28 8.72 -41.88
N VAL A 17 10.65 8.78 -43.07
CA VAL A 17 9.85 9.85 -43.68
C VAL A 17 10.27 11.31 -43.44
N ILE A 18 10.76 11.95 -44.51
CA ILE A 18 10.50 13.38 -44.78
C ILE A 18 10.09 13.52 -46.26
N SER A 19 8.84 13.90 -46.50
CA SER A 19 8.36 14.52 -47.75
C SER A 19 7.02 15.19 -47.42
N SER A 20 7.04 16.44 -46.97
CA SER A 20 6.89 17.66 -47.79
C SER A 20 5.46 17.93 -48.22
N LEU A 21 4.87 19.04 -47.76
CA LEU A 21 4.07 19.91 -48.62
C LEU A 21 3.95 21.32 -48.03
N VAL A 22 4.78 22.21 -48.58
CA VAL A 22 4.52 23.65 -48.63
C VAL A 22 3.45 23.84 -49.69
N ALA A 23 2.29 24.35 -49.31
CA ALA A 23 1.29 24.84 -50.25
C ALA A 23 1.32 26.38 -50.21
N CYS A 24 1.93 26.97 -51.24
CA CYS A 24 1.69 28.36 -51.61
C CYS A 24 0.26 28.45 -52.14
N THR A 25 -0.56 29.33 -51.58
CA THR A 25 -1.74 29.84 -52.29
C THR A 25 -1.33 31.13 -53.00
N THR A 26 -1.43 31.09 -54.31
CA THR A 26 -1.31 32.25 -55.20
C THR A 26 -2.43 33.24 -54.86
N ASN A 27 -2.03 34.46 -54.48
CA ASN A 27 -2.91 35.62 -54.48
C ASN A 27 -3.43 35.85 -55.89
N ASP A 28 -4.73 35.64 -56.10
CA ASP A 28 -5.50 36.48 -57.01
C ASP A 28 -6.55 37.21 -56.19
N TYR A 29 -6.40 38.53 -56.16
CA TYR A 29 -7.34 39.46 -55.58
C TYR A 29 -8.63 39.45 -56.40
N ASP A 30 -9.76 39.16 -55.76
CA ASP A 30 -11.00 39.82 -56.13
C ASP A 30 -11.60 40.50 -54.88
N LYS A 31 -11.89 41.79 -55.05
CA LYS A 31 -12.39 42.70 -54.01
C LYS A 31 -13.91 42.59 -53.94
N ASN A 32 -14.43 42.68 -52.71
CA ASN A 32 -15.83 42.82 -52.32
C ASN A 32 -16.56 41.50 -52.08
N ASP A 33 -16.30 40.90 -50.91
CA ASP A 33 -17.27 40.74 -49.83
C ASP A 33 -16.53 40.07 -48.67
N ILE A 34 -16.32 40.79 -47.56
CA ILE A 34 -15.75 40.20 -46.34
C ILE A 34 -16.90 39.46 -45.66
N GLU A 35 -17.23 38.28 -46.16
CA GLU A 35 -17.68 37.22 -45.26
C GLU A 35 -16.48 36.91 -44.37
N GLN A 36 -16.62 37.18 -43.06
CA GLN A 36 -15.68 36.64 -42.09
C GLN A 36 -15.61 35.13 -42.33
N PRO A 37 -14.42 34.51 -42.35
CA PRO A 37 -14.36 33.07 -42.41
C PRO A 37 -15.15 32.54 -41.21
N GLU A 38 -16.27 31.87 -41.48
CA GLU A 38 -16.87 31.00 -40.48
C GLU A 38 -15.76 30.08 -40.05
N ILE A 39 -15.28 30.28 -38.82
CA ILE A 39 -14.40 29.34 -38.19
C ILE A 39 -15.28 28.11 -37.98
N ASN A 40 -15.30 27.21 -38.97
CA ASN A 40 -15.75 25.85 -38.81
C ASN A 40 -14.74 25.22 -37.85
N ASN A 41 -14.92 25.50 -36.57
CA ASN A 41 -14.28 24.76 -35.50
C ASN A 41 -14.94 23.39 -35.53
N GLU A 42 -14.36 22.49 -36.31
CA GLU A 42 -14.68 21.08 -36.20
C GLU A 42 -14.56 20.70 -34.72
N PRO A 43 -15.56 20.00 -34.16
CA PRO A 43 -15.55 19.67 -32.75
C PRO A 43 -14.35 18.77 -32.44
N ILE A 44 -13.77 18.97 -31.26
CA ILE A 44 -12.57 18.25 -30.84
C ILE A 44 -12.96 16.87 -30.32
N ASP A 45 -12.38 15.80 -30.86
CA ASP A 45 -12.59 14.45 -30.32
C ASP A 45 -11.89 14.32 -28.96
N LEU A 46 -12.64 13.94 -27.92
CA LEU A 46 -12.09 13.72 -26.59
C LEU A 46 -10.97 12.68 -26.56
N LYS A 47 -10.98 11.70 -27.46
CA LYS A 47 -9.91 10.70 -27.57
C LYS A 47 -8.59 11.30 -28.07
N SER A 48 -8.64 12.42 -28.79
CA SER A 48 -7.44 13.12 -29.28
C SER A 48 -6.72 13.94 -28.22
N LEU A 49 -7.35 14.16 -27.06
CA LEU A 49 -6.81 15.01 -25.98
C LEU A 49 -5.80 14.30 -25.06
N ASP A 50 -5.55 13.00 -25.26
CA ASP A 50 -4.59 12.19 -24.47
C ASP A 50 -4.69 12.40 -22.95
N LEU A 51 -5.92 12.37 -22.43
CA LEU A 51 -6.24 12.64 -21.02
C LEU A 51 -5.76 11.49 -20.13
N ILE A 52 -5.31 11.81 -18.90
CA ILE A 52 -5.13 10.83 -17.83
C ILE A 52 -6.51 10.35 -17.39
N THR A 53 -6.84 9.10 -17.70
CA THR A 53 -8.19 8.55 -17.50
C THR A 53 -8.40 7.81 -16.19
N LYS A 54 -7.33 7.54 -15.43
CA LYS A 54 -7.41 6.83 -14.16
C LYS A 54 -7.63 7.79 -13.01
N VAL A 55 -8.76 7.66 -12.31
CA VAL A 55 -9.10 8.42 -11.12
C VAL A 55 -8.98 7.51 -9.89
N VAL A 56 -8.08 7.87 -8.98
CA VAL A 56 -7.93 7.20 -7.69
C VAL A 56 -8.60 8.00 -6.59
N LEU A 57 -9.55 7.38 -5.89
CA LEU A 57 -10.40 8.01 -4.88
C LEU A 57 -10.11 7.45 -3.48
N SER A 58 -10.34 8.30 -2.48
CA SER A 58 -10.16 7.93 -1.08
C SER A 58 -11.22 6.91 -0.67
N SER A 59 -10.88 5.97 0.20
CA SER A 59 -11.76 4.88 0.64
C SER A 59 -13.11 5.34 1.22
N ASP A 60 -13.15 6.49 1.87
CA ASP A 60 -14.33 7.10 2.50
C ASP A 60 -15.15 8.01 1.57
N GLU A 61 -14.65 8.30 0.36
CA GLU A 61 -15.37 9.11 -0.62
C GLU A 61 -16.51 8.31 -1.27
N GLU A 62 -17.73 8.84 -1.22
CA GLU A 62 -18.88 8.27 -1.93
C GLU A 62 -18.75 8.48 -3.45
N LEU A 63 -18.80 7.38 -4.21
CA LEU A 63 -18.67 7.39 -5.66
C LEU A 63 -19.87 8.03 -6.34
N ASN A 64 -19.64 9.18 -6.98
CA ASN A 64 -20.61 9.87 -7.84
C ASN A 64 -19.92 10.66 -8.94
N GLU A 65 -20.67 11.00 -9.99
CA GLU A 65 -20.19 11.64 -11.21
C GLU A 65 -19.53 12.99 -10.94
N LYS A 66 -20.08 13.78 -10.00
CA LYS A 66 -19.56 15.10 -9.65
C LYS A 66 -18.18 15.02 -8.99
N LEU A 67 -17.99 14.08 -8.07
CA LEU A 67 -16.70 13.84 -7.44
C LEU A 67 -15.67 13.35 -8.47
N ILE A 68 -16.07 12.38 -9.31
CA ILE A 68 -15.21 11.82 -10.36
C ILE A 68 -14.76 12.92 -11.31
N LEU A 69 -15.69 13.75 -11.81
CA LEU A 69 -15.38 14.88 -12.69
C LEU A 69 -14.38 15.84 -12.03
N LYS A 70 -14.62 16.23 -10.77
CA LYS A 70 -13.71 17.12 -10.04
C LYS A 70 -12.29 16.55 -9.94
N LYS A 71 -12.16 15.25 -9.67
CA LYS A 71 -10.85 14.58 -9.54
C LYS A 71 -10.18 14.40 -10.90
N PHE A 72 -10.96 14.08 -11.92
CA PHE A 72 -10.50 14.00 -13.30
C PHE A 72 -9.94 15.33 -13.80
N ILE A 73 -10.66 16.44 -13.58
CA ILE A 73 -10.20 17.81 -13.89
C ILE A 73 -8.89 18.10 -13.17
N PHE A 74 -8.79 17.76 -11.88
CA PHE A 74 -7.58 18.00 -11.11
C PHE A 74 -6.36 17.27 -11.68
N LEU A 75 -6.51 16.02 -12.12
CA LEU A 75 -5.45 15.23 -12.74
C LEU A 75 -5.00 15.80 -14.09
N ASN A 76 -5.94 16.38 -14.84
CA ASN A 76 -5.72 16.92 -16.19
C ASN A 76 -5.63 18.45 -16.23
N LYS A 77 -5.38 19.11 -15.09
CA LYS A 77 -5.45 20.58 -14.93
C LYS A 77 -4.54 21.37 -15.87
N GLU A 78 -3.51 20.72 -16.43
CA GLU A 78 -2.54 21.34 -17.34
C GLU A 78 -3.06 21.45 -18.78
N ILE A 79 -4.13 20.71 -19.10
CA ILE A 79 -4.75 20.70 -20.42
C ILE A 79 -5.75 21.87 -20.52
N ASN A 80 -5.54 22.72 -21.53
CA ASN A 80 -6.37 23.90 -21.76
C ASN A 80 -7.62 23.55 -22.59
N ILE A 81 -8.68 23.15 -21.91
CA ILE A 81 -10.01 22.86 -22.49
C ILE A 81 -11.12 23.49 -21.65
N ASP A 82 -12.31 23.65 -22.23
CA ASP A 82 -13.48 24.17 -21.52
C ASP A 82 -14.15 23.04 -20.72
N TRP A 83 -13.70 22.87 -19.49
CA TRP A 83 -14.22 21.88 -18.56
C TRP A 83 -15.71 22.08 -18.21
N ASN A 84 -16.28 23.27 -18.45
CA ASN A 84 -17.70 23.51 -18.19
C ASN A 84 -18.60 22.89 -19.25
N GLU A 85 -18.04 22.53 -20.40
CA GLU A 85 -18.76 21.88 -21.50
C GLU A 85 -18.63 20.35 -21.44
N LEU A 86 -18.04 19.82 -20.36
CA LEU A 86 -17.84 18.39 -20.15
C LEU A 86 -18.59 17.92 -18.90
N THR A 87 -19.01 16.66 -18.94
CA THR A 87 -19.66 15.99 -17.81
C THR A 87 -19.25 14.53 -17.72
N VAL A 88 -19.41 13.95 -16.53
CA VAL A 88 -19.30 12.50 -16.34
C VAL A 88 -20.69 11.90 -16.32
N ILE A 89 -20.87 10.81 -17.07
CA ILE A 89 -22.07 9.98 -17.03
C ILE A 89 -21.70 8.58 -16.52
N LYS A 90 -22.63 7.96 -15.80
CA LYS A 90 -22.52 6.57 -15.37
C LYS A 90 -23.52 5.72 -16.13
N ASN A 91 -23.01 4.75 -16.88
CA ASN A 91 -23.79 3.64 -17.43
C ASN A 91 -23.42 2.38 -16.64
N GLU A 92 -22.81 1.38 -17.29
CA GLU A 92 -22.12 0.28 -16.62
C GLU A 92 -20.77 0.73 -16.02
N GLU A 93 -20.11 1.66 -16.72
CA GLU A 93 -18.85 2.30 -16.32
C GLU A 93 -19.01 3.83 -16.37
N TYR A 94 -17.98 4.55 -15.92
CA TYR A 94 -17.95 6.02 -15.96
C TYR A 94 -17.27 6.52 -17.23
N PHE A 95 -17.89 7.50 -17.88
CA PHE A 95 -17.39 8.11 -19.11
C PHE A 95 -17.39 9.63 -19.00
N LEU A 96 -16.33 10.26 -19.53
CA LEU A 96 -16.32 11.68 -19.83
C LEU A 96 -16.98 11.89 -21.19
N THR A 97 -17.96 12.80 -21.25
CA THR A 97 -18.67 13.16 -22.47
C THR A 97 -18.94 14.66 -22.52
N SER A 98 -19.34 15.15 -23.69
CA SER A 98 -19.67 16.55 -23.93
C SER A 98 -21.11 16.88 -23.53
N LEU A 99 -21.33 18.07 -22.98
CA LEU A 99 -22.64 18.70 -22.86
C LEU A 99 -23.09 19.35 -24.18
N LYS A 100 -22.13 19.65 -25.07
CA LYS A 100 -22.33 20.32 -26.37
C LYS A 100 -21.47 19.67 -27.45
N GLU A 101 -22.07 18.81 -28.26
CA GLU A 101 -21.36 18.03 -29.28
C GLU A 101 -20.68 18.88 -30.38
N ASN A 102 -21.05 20.14 -30.53
CA ASN A 102 -20.39 21.06 -31.44
C ASN A 102 -19.05 21.62 -30.90
N ILE A 103 -18.71 21.37 -29.62
CA ILE A 103 -17.43 21.76 -29.02
C ILE A 103 -16.53 20.53 -28.88
N TYR A 104 -17.06 19.48 -28.25
CA TYR A 104 -16.38 18.21 -28.05
C TYR A 104 -17.23 17.06 -28.57
N ILE A 105 -16.64 16.12 -29.30
CA ILE A 105 -17.30 14.88 -29.73
C ILE A 105 -16.66 13.65 -29.09
N GLY A 106 -17.38 12.54 -29.15
CA GLY A 106 -16.91 11.26 -28.63
C GLY A 106 -16.98 11.17 -27.11
N PHE A 107 -16.37 10.12 -26.58
CA PHE A 107 -16.32 9.83 -25.15
C PHE A 107 -15.01 9.13 -24.79
N VAL A 108 -14.62 9.27 -23.53
CA VAL A 108 -13.46 8.60 -22.95
C VAL A 108 -13.88 7.86 -21.69
N GLN A 109 -13.55 6.58 -21.60
CA GLN A 109 -13.78 5.76 -20.41
C GLN A 109 -12.85 6.23 -19.27
N ILE A 110 -13.41 6.39 -18.08
CA ILE A 110 -12.68 6.75 -16.87
C ILE A 110 -12.50 5.49 -16.03
N GLU A 111 -11.25 5.09 -15.78
CA GLU A 111 -10.93 4.01 -14.86
C GLU A 111 -11.04 4.55 -13.42
N ILE A 112 -11.94 3.98 -12.61
CA ILE A 112 -12.12 4.38 -11.21
C ILE A 112 -11.50 3.33 -10.30
N LYS A 113 -10.59 3.77 -9.43
CA LYS A 113 -10.00 2.94 -8.37
C LYS A 113 -10.29 3.53 -7.00
N GLN A 114 -10.94 2.76 -6.14
CA GLN A 114 -11.12 3.10 -4.73
C GLN A 114 -9.93 2.58 -3.92
N LYS A 115 -9.34 3.42 -3.07
CA LYS A 115 -8.34 2.97 -2.10
C LYS A 115 -8.98 2.11 -1.00
N THR A 116 -8.18 1.25 -0.39
CA THR A 116 -8.56 0.50 0.80
C THR A 116 -8.14 1.27 2.05
N ASN A 117 -9.06 1.45 3.00
CA ASN A 117 -8.75 2.15 4.24
C ASN A 117 -7.84 1.29 5.11
N ILE A 118 -6.73 1.86 5.60
CA ILE A 118 -5.80 1.15 6.46
C ILE A 118 -6.37 0.83 7.85
N ASN A 119 -7.47 1.49 8.25
CA ASN A 119 -8.11 1.27 9.54
C ASN A 119 -8.83 -0.07 9.66
N ILE A 120 -9.01 -0.82 8.58
CA ILE A 120 -9.70 -2.13 8.58
C ILE A 120 -8.76 -3.30 8.89
N PHE A 121 -7.45 -3.06 8.94
CA PHE A 121 -6.42 -4.08 9.15
C PHE A 121 -6.21 -4.39 10.63
N ASP A 122 -5.59 -5.54 10.93
CA ASP A 122 -5.34 -5.98 12.31
C ASP A 122 -4.45 -4.96 13.06
N PRO A 123 -4.95 -4.30 14.11
CA PRO A 123 -4.21 -3.28 14.84
C PRO A 123 -3.21 -3.84 15.84
N ASN A 124 -3.24 -5.14 16.12
CA ASN A 124 -2.44 -5.73 17.19
C ASN A 124 -1.00 -5.94 16.72
N ILE A 125 -0.04 -5.60 17.57
CA ILE A 125 1.38 -5.79 17.32
C ILE A 125 2.01 -6.34 18.60
N TYR A 126 2.83 -7.36 18.46
CA TYR A 126 3.56 -7.99 19.55
C TYR A 126 5.04 -7.73 19.35
N LEU A 127 5.70 -7.16 20.34
CA LEU A 127 7.11 -6.81 20.26
C LEU A 127 7.79 -6.91 21.62
N LYS A 128 9.09 -7.22 21.64
CA LYS A 128 9.87 -7.16 22.88
C LYS A 128 10.15 -5.70 23.21
N LEU A 129 10.36 -5.37 24.49
CA LEU A 129 10.58 -3.97 24.91
C LEU A 129 11.78 -3.34 24.18
N ALA A 130 12.88 -4.07 24.02
CA ALA A 130 14.07 -3.61 23.29
C ALA A 130 13.85 -3.37 21.79
N GLU A 131 12.74 -3.86 21.24
CA GLU A 131 12.38 -3.79 19.83
C GLU A 131 11.41 -2.63 19.53
N GLU A 132 11.02 -1.83 20.53
CA GLU A 132 10.04 -0.74 20.38
C GLU A 132 10.61 0.44 19.57
N ASN A 133 10.54 0.35 18.25
CA ASN A 133 10.90 1.43 17.32
C ASN A 133 9.99 1.42 16.07
N PRO A 134 9.95 2.51 15.28
CA PRO A 134 9.06 2.65 14.14
C PRO A 134 9.19 1.54 13.09
N ASP A 135 10.42 1.13 12.75
CA ASP A 135 10.67 0.17 11.68
C ASP A 135 10.21 -1.24 12.07
N THR A 136 10.50 -1.65 13.31
CA THR A 136 10.05 -2.94 13.84
C THR A 136 8.53 -2.99 13.98
N ILE A 137 7.88 -1.88 14.31
CA ILE A 137 6.43 -1.78 14.38
C ILE A 137 5.80 -1.92 12.98
N ILE A 138 6.36 -1.24 11.97
CA ILE A 138 5.90 -1.39 10.57
C ILE A 138 6.08 -2.84 10.10
N TYR A 139 7.23 -3.44 10.39
CA TYR A 139 7.53 -4.82 10.02
C TYR A 139 6.51 -5.79 10.61
N ASN A 140 6.26 -5.73 11.92
CA ASN A 140 5.28 -6.60 12.57
C ASN A 140 3.85 -6.33 12.09
N PHE A 141 3.49 -5.07 11.86
CA PHE A 141 2.17 -4.73 11.30
C PHE A 141 1.96 -5.36 9.91
N LYS A 142 2.99 -5.36 9.05
CA LYS A 142 2.96 -6.03 7.74
C LYS A 142 2.94 -7.56 7.86
N ASN A 143 3.61 -8.15 8.84
CA ASN A 143 3.52 -9.59 9.09
C ASN A 143 2.09 -10.03 9.46
N ASN A 144 1.40 -9.21 10.27
CA ASN A 144 0.00 -9.48 10.63
C ASN A 144 -0.96 -9.17 9.48
N ASN A 145 -0.56 -8.30 8.55
CA ASN A 145 -1.36 -7.90 7.38
C ASN A 145 -0.55 -8.06 6.07
N PRO A 146 -0.28 -9.29 5.59
CA PRO A 146 0.67 -9.54 4.49
C PRO A 146 0.34 -8.82 3.18
N ILE A 147 -0.93 -8.45 2.96
CA ILE A 147 -1.38 -7.66 1.80
C ILE A 147 -0.67 -6.29 1.74
N LEU A 148 -0.14 -5.81 2.86
CA LEU A 148 0.60 -4.55 2.97
C LEU A 148 2.12 -4.69 2.77
N GLU A 149 2.65 -5.84 2.36
CA GLU A 149 4.10 -6.08 2.23
C GLU A 149 4.81 -4.95 1.47
N ASN A 150 4.24 -4.51 0.34
CA ASN A 150 4.78 -3.44 -0.51
C ASN A 150 4.20 -2.05 -0.23
N ALA A 151 3.34 -1.91 0.78
CA ALA A 151 2.72 -0.63 1.12
C ALA A 151 3.75 0.35 1.68
N ASN A 152 3.61 1.62 1.33
CA ASN A 152 4.47 2.69 1.80
C ASN A 152 3.85 3.31 3.05
N LEU A 153 4.31 2.88 4.22
CA LEU A 153 3.73 3.26 5.52
C LEU A 153 4.65 4.21 6.28
N ILE A 154 4.05 5.03 7.15
CA ILE A 154 4.73 5.86 8.14
C ILE A 154 4.25 5.41 9.51
N CYS A 155 5.17 5.28 10.46
CA CYS A 155 4.84 5.04 11.86
C CYS A 155 5.22 6.25 12.70
N GLU A 156 4.25 6.77 13.46
CA GLU A 156 4.41 7.92 14.33
C GLU A 156 4.06 7.54 15.77
N LYS A 157 4.90 7.95 16.71
CA LYS A 157 4.58 7.85 18.14
C LYS A 157 3.85 9.12 18.57
N ASN A 158 2.69 8.96 19.20
CA ASN A 158 1.92 10.04 19.80
C ASN A 158 1.66 9.72 21.27
N ASN A 159 2.40 10.36 22.19
CA ASN A 159 2.42 10.01 23.61
C ASN A 159 2.81 8.53 23.81
N ASN A 160 1.91 7.75 24.43
CA ASN A 160 2.08 6.32 24.70
C ASN A 160 1.41 5.43 23.65
N THR A 161 0.97 5.99 22.52
CA THR A 161 0.35 5.22 21.43
C THR A 161 1.17 5.34 20.15
N TRP A 162 1.08 4.29 19.34
CA TRP A 162 1.69 4.23 18.02
C TRP A 162 0.61 4.32 16.96
N LYS A 163 0.92 5.01 15.86
CA LYS A 163 0.01 5.23 14.75
C LYS A 163 0.69 4.81 13.46
N ILE A 164 -0.02 4.06 12.62
CA ILE A 164 0.40 3.77 11.25
C ILE A 164 -0.44 4.58 10.29
N LEU A 165 0.21 5.16 9.29
CA LEU A 165 -0.37 5.99 8.24
C LEU A 165 0.08 5.45 6.88
N ALA A 166 -0.81 5.45 5.90
CA ALA A 166 -0.40 5.32 4.50
C ALA A 166 0.26 6.62 4.05
N LYS A 167 1.38 6.54 3.30
CA LYS A 167 1.96 7.73 2.67
C LYS A 167 0.96 8.36 1.70
N THR A 168 0.99 9.68 1.59
CA THR A 168 0.12 10.44 0.67
C THR A 168 0.23 10.00 -0.78
N SER A 169 1.39 9.47 -1.19
CA SER A 169 1.64 8.95 -2.54
C SER A 169 1.20 7.49 -2.74
N ASP A 170 0.65 6.82 -1.73
CA ASP A 170 0.17 5.44 -1.89
C ASP A 170 -1.15 5.42 -2.69
N GLU A 171 -1.17 4.70 -3.81
CA GLU A 171 -2.35 4.58 -4.68
C GLU A 171 -3.34 3.51 -4.23
N ASN A 172 -2.94 2.62 -3.35
CA ASN A 172 -3.74 1.46 -2.93
C ASN A 172 -4.41 1.69 -1.59
N TYR A 173 -3.75 2.44 -0.71
CA TYR A 173 -4.17 2.59 0.68
C TYR A 173 -4.26 4.05 1.09
N ASP A 174 -5.15 4.32 2.04
CA ASP A 174 -5.27 5.61 2.70
C ASP A 174 -5.71 5.48 4.15
N GLY A 175 -5.76 6.61 4.85
CA GLY A 175 -6.17 6.67 6.24
C GLY A 175 -5.06 6.41 7.26
N TYR A 176 -5.47 6.13 8.49
CA TYR A 176 -4.58 5.81 9.59
C TYR A 176 -5.21 4.81 10.55
N LEU A 177 -4.36 4.14 11.33
CA LEU A 177 -4.76 3.22 12.37
C LEU A 177 -3.94 3.48 13.64
N ILE A 178 -4.59 3.50 14.80
CA ILE A 178 -3.92 3.49 16.10
C ILE A 178 -3.65 2.04 16.46
N LEU A 179 -2.40 1.72 16.74
CA LEU A 179 -1.94 0.37 17.02
C LEU A 179 -2.15 0.00 18.47
N LYS A 180 -2.42 -1.29 18.71
CA LYS A 180 -2.38 -1.93 20.03
C LYS A 180 -1.07 -2.69 20.15
N VAL A 181 -0.11 -2.08 20.84
CA VAL A 181 1.21 -2.67 21.06
C VAL A 181 1.21 -3.48 22.36
N PHE A 182 1.51 -4.76 22.26
CA PHE A 182 1.69 -5.69 23.36
C PHE A 182 3.18 -5.95 23.54
N ILE A 183 3.70 -5.62 24.72
CA ILE A 183 5.07 -5.94 25.08
C ILE A 183 5.13 -7.42 25.49
N VAL A 184 5.86 -8.21 24.71
CA VAL A 184 6.16 -9.61 25.03
C VAL A 184 7.26 -9.62 26.08
N LYS A 185 7.04 -10.31 27.21
CA LYS A 185 7.98 -10.35 28.33
C LYS A 185 8.94 -11.53 28.22
N ASP A 186 10.20 -11.32 28.60
CA ASP A 186 11.12 -12.43 28.82
C ASP A 186 10.72 -13.16 30.11
N ILE A 187 10.77 -14.49 30.11
CA ILE A 187 10.46 -15.30 31.28
C ILE A 187 11.41 -15.02 32.46
N GLN A 188 12.64 -14.54 32.20
CA GLN A 188 13.55 -14.10 33.27
C GLN A 188 13.08 -12.83 33.98
N GLU A 189 12.29 -11.98 33.32
CA GLU A 189 11.70 -10.78 33.92
C GLU A 189 10.46 -11.11 34.76
N VAL A 190 9.82 -12.26 34.48
CA VAL A 190 8.65 -12.74 35.24
C VAL A 190 9.09 -13.55 36.47
N ILE A 191 10.07 -14.45 36.31
CA ILE A 191 10.60 -15.29 37.39
C ILE A 191 11.72 -14.54 38.12
N GLU A 192 11.32 -13.59 38.97
CA GLU A 192 12.25 -12.75 39.72
C GLU A 192 13.03 -13.54 40.79
N GLN A 193 12.35 -14.40 41.55
CA GLN A 193 12.96 -15.30 42.53
C GLN A 193 13.36 -16.60 41.83
N LYS A 194 14.68 -16.80 41.71
CA LYS A 194 15.26 -17.96 41.02
C LYS A 194 15.61 -19.11 41.95
N GLU A 195 15.37 -18.99 43.25
CA GLU A 195 15.65 -20.02 44.24
C GLU A 195 14.34 -20.53 44.86
N PHE A 196 14.13 -21.85 44.87
CA PHE A 196 12.90 -22.45 45.39
C PHE A 196 13.19 -23.56 46.39
N LYS A 197 12.49 -23.49 47.53
CA LYS A 197 12.56 -24.54 48.54
C LYS A 197 11.69 -25.74 48.17
N VAL A 198 12.27 -26.95 48.22
CA VAL A 198 11.61 -28.23 47.94
C VAL A 198 11.95 -29.28 48.99
N THR A 199 11.14 -30.34 49.08
CA THR A 199 11.42 -31.45 50.01
C THR A 199 12.51 -32.40 49.51
N THR A 200 12.70 -32.48 48.18
CA THR A 200 13.70 -33.33 47.53
C THR A 200 14.20 -32.71 46.23
N LEU A 201 15.50 -32.85 45.95
CA LEU A 201 16.11 -32.38 44.70
C LEU A 201 15.85 -33.32 43.51
N ASN A 202 15.32 -34.52 43.74
CA ASN A 202 14.94 -35.45 42.67
C ASN A 202 13.47 -35.24 42.24
N THR A 203 13.16 -34.03 41.80
CA THR A 203 11.80 -33.63 41.39
C THR A 203 11.59 -33.91 39.88
N HIS A 204 10.36 -34.23 39.46
CA HIS A 204 9.99 -34.39 38.05
C HIS A 204 9.57 -33.06 37.43
N GLU A 205 9.72 -32.90 36.10
CA GLU A 205 9.33 -31.71 35.33
C GLU A 205 7.94 -31.19 35.71
N ILE A 206 6.91 -32.05 35.73
CA ILE A 206 5.52 -31.65 36.05
C ILE A 206 5.43 -30.97 37.42
N LEU A 207 6.19 -31.45 38.40
CA LEU A 207 6.20 -30.88 39.75
C LEU A 207 6.97 -29.57 39.81
N VAL A 208 8.07 -29.43 39.06
CA VAL A 208 8.82 -28.17 38.92
C VAL A 208 7.94 -27.11 38.27
N LEU A 209 7.26 -27.45 37.16
CA LEU A 209 6.34 -26.52 36.50
C LEU A 209 5.16 -26.13 37.40
N LYS A 210 4.64 -27.06 38.20
CA LYS A 210 3.60 -26.76 39.19
C LYS A 210 4.11 -25.81 40.28
N LEU A 211 5.33 -26.00 40.76
CA LEU A 211 5.98 -25.10 41.73
C LEU A 211 6.10 -23.67 41.19
N ILE A 212 6.55 -23.54 39.93
CA ILE A 212 6.68 -22.25 39.26
C ILE A 212 5.31 -21.59 39.08
N ARG A 213 4.32 -22.31 38.55
CA ARG A 213 2.96 -21.77 38.37
C ARG A 213 2.26 -21.37 39.67
N ASN A 214 2.54 -22.07 40.77
CA ASN A 214 2.04 -21.66 42.09
C ASN A 214 2.67 -20.35 42.56
N SER A 215 3.93 -20.10 42.20
CA SER A 215 4.66 -18.88 42.58
C SER A 215 4.35 -17.72 41.64
N TYR A 216 4.05 -18.01 40.37
CA TYR A 216 3.74 -17.04 39.32
C TYR A 216 2.43 -17.44 38.61
N PRO A 217 1.27 -17.08 39.20
CA PRO A 217 -0.04 -17.49 38.66
C PRO A 217 -0.34 -17.00 37.25
N GLU A 218 0.32 -15.92 36.79
CA GLU A 218 0.22 -15.43 35.42
C GLU A 218 0.71 -16.43 34.36
N LEU A 219 1.50 -17.43 34.76
CA LEU A 219 2.02 -18.49 33.90
C LEU A 219 1.12 -19.75 33.85
N ASN A 220 -0.06 -19.74 34.50
CA ASN A 220 -0.91 -20.93 34.65
C ASN A 220 -1.34 -21.57 33.32
N ASN A 221 -1.59 -20.76 32.29
CA ASN A 221 -2.05 -21.21 30.97
C ASN A 221 -0.95 -21.18 29.90
N ILE A 222 0.29 -20.86 30.29
CA ILE A 222 1.42 -20.75 29.36
C ILE A 222 2.05 -22.12 29.18
N LYS A 223 2.27 -22.51 27.92
CA LYS A 223 3.02 -23.72 27.57
C LYS A 223 4.50 -23.50 27.88
N MET A 224 5.01 -24.35 28.77
CA MET A 224 6.38 -24.30 29.25
C MET A 224 6.89 -25.72 29.47
N SER A 225 8.20 -25.89 29.35
CA SER A 225 8.92 -27.12 29.71
C SER A 225 9.95 -26.82 30.80
N ALA A 226 10.30 -27.84 31.58
CA ALA A 226 11.38 -27.75 32.56
C ALA A 226 12.43 -28.84 32.32
N ILE A 227 13.66 -28.43 32.03
CA ILE A 227 14.79 -29.31 31.74
C ILE A 227 15.75 -29.28 32.91
N LYS A 228 16.08 -30.45 33.45
CA LYS A 228 17.08 -30.56 34.52
C LYS A 228 18.48 -30.33 33.96
N LEU A 229 19.21 -29.36 34.49
CA LEU A 229 20.59 -29.06 34.12
C LEU A 229 21.60 -29.75 35.04
N ASP A 230 21.35 -29.71 36.35
CA ASP A 230 22.17 -30.38 37.37
C ASP A 230 21.29 -30.80 38.57
N LYS A 231 21.90 -31.22 39.69
CA LYS A 231 21.21 -31.71 40.89
C LYS A 231 20.20 -30.71 41.45
N SER A 232 20.55 -29.42 41.54
CA SER A 232 19.68 -28.34 42.00
C SER A 232 19.19 -27.42 40.87
N LEU A 233 19.84 -27.40 39.71
CA LEU A 233 19.54 -26.42 38.64
C LEU A 233 18.58 -26.96 37.59
N TRP A 234 17.60 -26.12 37.24
CA TRP A 234 16.60 -26.38 36.21
C TRP A 234 16.47 -25.20 35.26
N SER A 235 16.28 -25.49 33.99
CA SER A 235 15.94 -24.53 32.96
C SER A 235 14.43 -24.56 32.71
N ILE A 236 13.79 -23.39 32.78
CA ILE A 236 12.37 -23.18 32.46
C ILE A 236 12.30 -22.49 31.11
N ILE A 237 11.68 -23.13 30.12
CA ILE A 237 11.64 -22.66 28.73
C ILE A 237 10.20 -22.42 28.32
N ILE A 238 9.92 -21.27 27.71
CA ILE A 238 8.63 -20.97 27.09
C ILE A 238 8.56 -21.61 25.70
N ASP A 239 7.43 -22.24 25.36
CA ASP A 239 7.18 -22.76 24.01
C ASP A 239 7.23 -21.61 22.98
N SER A 240 7.91 -21.82 21.85
CA SER A 240 8.00 -20.86 20.75
C SER A 240 6.66 -20.35 20.19
N ASN A 241 5.57 -21.08 20.44
CA ASN A 241 4.23 -20.69 20.00
C ASN A 241 3.49 -19.77 20.99
N GLU A 242 4.07 -19.48 22.15
CA GLU A 242 3.48 -18.54 23.10
C GLU A 242 3.66 -17.09 22.64
N VAL A 243 2.58 -16.31 22.77
CA VAL A 243 2.51 -14.96 22.17
C VAL A 243 2.97 -13.86 23.13
N PHE A 244 2.76 -14.06 24.44
CA PHE A 244 2.96 -13.01 25.45
C PHE A 244 4.24 -13.16 26.27
N TYR A 245 4.88 -14.33 26.20
CA TYR A 245 6.08 -14.66 26.94
C TYR A 245 7.07 -15.36 26.03
N TYR A 246 8.37 -15.20 26.28
CA TYR A 246 9.42 -15.91 25.55
C TYR A 246 10.64 -16.17 26.44
N GLY A 247 11.58 -16.96 25.94
CA GLY A 247 12.90 -17.10 26.53
C GLY A 247 13.04 -18.30 27.47
N GLU A 248 14.12 -18.25 28.25
CA GLU A 248 14.56 -19.31 29.16
C GLU A 248 15.02 -18.70 30.48
N CYS A 249 14.60 -19.26 31.61
CA CYS A 249 15.06 -18.88 32.93
C CYS A 249 15.65 -20.07 33.68
N ILE A 250 16.85 -19.90 34.23
CA ILE A 250 17.46 -20.88 35.13
C ILE A 250 16.98 -20.62 36.56
N ILE A 251 16.57 -21.68 37.22
CA ILE A 251 16.18 -21.70 38.64
C ILE A 251 17.02 -22.72 39.40
N GLU A 252 17.14 -22.52 40.71
CA GLU A 252 17.79 -23.41 41.65
C GLU A 252 16.79 -23.93 42.69
N LEU A 253 16.85 -25.23 42.96
CA LEU A 253 16.08 -25.89 44.01
C LEU A 253 16.98 -26.17 45.21
N TYR A 254 16.50 -25.88 46.42
CA TYR A 254 17.21 -26.17 47.67
C TYR A 254 16.26 -26.79 48.72
N ILE A 255 16.81 -27.44 49.74
CA ILE A 255 16.05 -28.12 50.82
C ILE A 255 15.99 -27.25 52.08
#